data_AF-A0AAU8BF32-F1
#
_entry.id   AF-A0AAU8BF32-F1
#
_cell.length_a   1.000
_cell.length_b   1.000
_cell.length_c   1.000
_cell.angle_alpha   90.00
_cell.angle_beta   90.00
_cell.angle_gamma   90.00
#
_symmetry.space_group_name_H-M   'P 1'
#
loop_
_entity.id
_entity.type
_entity.pdbx_description
1 polymer ?
#
loop_
_entity_poly.entity_id
_entity_poly.type
_entity_poly.pdbx_seq_one_letter_code
_entity_poly.pdbx_strand_id
1 'polypeptide(L)'
;MPYELKDFENNEISFAELNNKSFACAQGENQESLFVKTFKKLQDNGFIQSEERIAIHPAKEANPYHPDLIVNEKLVAELKTKASPLFIAQNYGIDPQYALTMDLKDSLHYNKLLEQGTDVTIYVWVKWAAKTMQRYSVQNGQKCYNDEVFEVGQLAGIWKVNFSQLRQFERDYQVPIHWYKEEFRKPPEYSRDEPEHKAWYDYLENFEPRLVNPTTNKLKNITSKGYDKDTLYTKGDSSGSYVFDLRNPMFQRLYWNHKSPKRLCLDIQHYR
;
A
#
# COMPACT_ATOMS: atom_id res chain seq x y z
N MET A 1 15.16 -7.49 13.93
CA MET A 1 15.47 -8.73 13.19
C MET A 1 15.63 -8.42 11.70
N PRO A 2 16.83 -8.65 11.14
CA PRO A 2 17.11 -8.51 9.72
C PRO A 2 16.59 -9.71 8.91
N TYR A 3 16.52 -9.54 7.60
CA TYR A 3 16.05 -10.55 6.64
C TYR A 3 16.73 -10.36 5.29
N GLU A 4 16.74 -11.42 4.50
CA GLU A 4 17.21 -11.46 3.13
C GLU A 4 16.03 -11.68 2.19
N LEU A 5 16.01 -10.98 1.05
CA LEU A 5 15.06 -11.20 -0.03
C LEU A 5 15.76 -11.82 -1.22
N LYS A 6 15.09 -12.76 -1.90
CA LYS A 6 15.57 -13.29 -3.20
C LYS A 6 14.53 -13.12 -4.28
N ASP A 7 14.98 -12.86 -5.49
CA ASP A 7 14.14 -12.76 -6.68
C ASP A 7 13.77 -14.15 -7.25
N PHE A 8 13.08 -14.16 -8.40
CA PHE A 8 12.66 -15.39 -9.08
C PHE A 8 13.79 -16.19 -9.74
N GLU A 9 14.99 -15.61 -9.81
CA GLU A 9 16.23 -16.27 -10.27
C GLU A 9 17.10 -16.73 -9.08
N ASN A 10 16.60 -16.57 -7.84
CA ASN A 10 17.27 -16.83 -6.57
C ASN A 10 18.46 -15.90 -6.26
N ASN A 11 18.54 -14.74 -6.91
CA ASN A 11 19.54 -13.72 -6.59
C ASN A 11 19.06 -12.89 -5.39
N GLU A 12 19.98 -12.49 -4.50
CA GLU A 12 19.68 -11.52 -3.44
C GLU A 12 19.20 -10.20 -4.06
N ILE A 13 18.20 -9.57 -3.44
CA ILE A 13 17.62 -8.32 -3.93
C ILE A 13 17.34 -7.35 -2.78
N SER A 14 17.74 -6.09 -2.96
CA SER A 14 17.44 -5.01 -2.03
C SER A 14 16.10 -4.34 -2.35
N PHE A 15 15.53 -3.60 -1.40
CA PHE A 15 14.32 -2.80 -1.65
C PHE A 15 14.48 -1.78 -2.78
N ALA A 16 15.66 -1.18 -2.91
CA ALA A 16 15.93 -0.22 -3.98
C ALA A 16 15.83 -0.88 -5.37
N GLU A 17 16.23 -2.14 -5.48
CA GLU A 17 16.21 -2.89 -6.75
C GLU A 17 14.83 -3.44 -7.11
N LEU A 18 13.94 -3.64 -6.13
CA LEU A 18 12.59 -4.20 -6.37
C LEU A 18 11.79 -3.35 -7.35
N ASN A 19 11.78 -2.03 -7.14
CA ASN A 19 11.07 -1.11 -8.02
C ASN A 19 11.72 -1.03 -9.40
N ASN A 20 13.06 -1.05 -9.48
CA ASN A 20 13.76 -1.04 -10.76
C ASN A 20 13.49 -2.31 -11.58
N LYS A 21 13.47 -3.50 -10.96
CA LYS A 21 13.14 -4.75 -11.68
C LYS A 21 11.67 -4.83 -12.08
N SER A 22 10.77 -4.29 -11.26
CA SER A 22 9.33 -4.37 -11.51
C SER A 22 8.89 -3.32 -12.53
N PHE A 23 9.29 -2.08 -12.33
CA PHE A 23 8.81 -0.90 -13.04
C PHE A 23 9.98 -0.11 -13.65
N ALA A 24 10.87 -0.81 -14.36
CA ALA A 24 11.96 -0.19 -15.10
C ALA A 24 11.39 0.85 -16.06
N CYS A 25 11.70 2.12 -15.80
CA CYS A 25 11.32 3.24 -16.66
C CYS A 25 12.46 3.55 -17.63
N ALA A 26 12.13 4.04 -18.83
CA ALA A 26 13.14 4.64 -19.70
C ALA A 26 13.77 5.88 -19.02
N GLN A 27 14.94 6.33 -19.49
CA GLN A 27 15.58 7.53 -18.94
C GLN A 27 14.63 8.75 -19.04
N GLY A 28 14.28 9.34 -17.89
CA GLY A 28 13.35 10.47 -17.78
C GLY A 28 11.86 10.12 -17.69
N GLU A 29 11.50 8.83 -17.77
CA GLU A 29 10.13 8.36 -17.58
C GLU A 29 9.86 8.08 -16.08
N ASN A 30 8.67 8.47 -15.61
CA ASN A 30 8.20 8.13 -14.26
C ASN A 30 7.23 6.94 -14.30
N GLN A 31 6.94 6.37 -13.13
CA GLN A 31 6.10 5.17 -13.01
C GLN A 31 4.67 5.39 -13.51
N GLU A 32 4.16 6.61 -13.36
CA GLU A 32 2.84 7.04 -13.82
C GLU A 32 2.76 7.00 -15.34
N SER A 33 3.78 7.54 -16.03
CA SER A 33 3.87 7.50 -17.50
C SER A 33 3.96 6.06 -18.01
N LEU A 34 4.79 5.23 -17.35
CA LEU A 34 4.93 3.82 -17.69
C LEU A 34 3.61 3.06 -17.48
N PHE A 35 2.88 3.36 -16.41
CA PHE A 35 1.57 2.77 -16.15
C PHE A 35 0.56 3.14 -17.23
N VAL A 36 0.43 4.42 -17.59
CA VAL A 36 -0.50 4.87 -18.64
C VAL A 36 -0.23 4.15 -19.98
N LYS A 37 1.04 4.08 -20.39
CA LYS A 37 1.43 3.35 -21.62
C LYS A 37 1.12 1.85 -21.52
N THR A 38 1.41 1.25 -20.37
CA THR A 38 1.16 -0.18 -20.12
C THR A 38 -0.35 -0.49 -20.15
N PHE A 39 -1.16 0.33 -19.49
CA PHE A 39 -2.61 0.19 -19.45
C PHE A 39 -3.20 0.26 -20.85
N LYS A 40 -2.82 1.26 -21.65
CA LYS A 40 -3.25 1.40 -23.05
C LYS A 40 -2.84 0.20 -23.89
N LYS A 41 -1.59 -0.27 -23.75
CA LYS A 41 -1.11 -1.47 -24.45
C LYS A 41 -1.91 -2.71 -24.07
N LEU A 42 -2.29 -2.88 -22.80
CA LEU A 42 -3.11 -4.00 -22.36
C LEU A 42 -4.55 -3.90 -22.90
N GLN A 43 -5.12 -2.70 -22.98
CA GLN A 43 -6.41 -2.47 -23.65
C GLN A 43 -6.35 -2.81 -25.15
N ASP A 44 -5.34 -2.31 -25.86
CA ASP A 44 -5.19 -2.52 -27.31
C ASP A 44 -5.04 -4.00 -27.69
N ASN A 45 -4.47 -4.79 -26.79
CA ASN A 45 -4.34 -6.25 -26.96
C ASN A 45 -5.54 -7.04 -26.40
N GLY A 46 -6.59 -6.36 -25.93
CA GLY A 46 -7.81 -7.00 -25.41
C GLY A 46 -7.66 -7.65 -24.03
N PHE A 47 -6.56 -7.40 -23.30
CA PHE A 47 -6.36 -7.94 -21.95
C PHE A 47 -7.12 -7.16 -20.87
N ILE A 48 -7.39 -5.87 -21.12
CA ILE A 48 -8.26 -5.04 -20.28
C ILE A 48 -9.50 -4.69 -21.11
N GLN A 49 -10.68 -5.07 -20.61
CA GLN A 49 -11.98 -4.84 -21.28
C GLN A 49 -12.66 -3.52 -20.85
N SER A 50 -11.93 -2.65 -20.15
CA SER A 50 -12.43 -1.35 -19.70
C SER A 50 -12.32 -0.31 -20.82
N GLU A 51 -13.35 0.52 -20.98
CA GLU A 51 -13.35 1.68 -21.89
C GLU A 51 -12.68 2.94 -21.29
N GLU A 52 -12.08 2.80 -20.10
CA GLU A 52 -11.45 3.90 -19.39
C GLU A 52 -10.22 4.44 -20.13
N ARG A 53 -10.19 5.76 -20.30
CA ARG A 53 -9.02 6.51 -20.78
C ARG A 53 -8.30 7.10 -19.58
N ILE A 54 -7.11 6.59 -19.29
CA ILE A 54 -6.28 7.03 -18.17
C ILE A 54 -5.18 7.96 -18.70
N ALA A 55 -4.99 9.09 -18.03
CA ALA A 55 -3.87 10.00 -18.23
C ALA A 55 -3.31 10.47 -16.89
N ILE A 56 -2.11 11.04 -16.89
CA ILE A 56 -1.57 11.74 -15.70
C ILE A 56 -2.41 12.99 -15.45
N HIS A 57 -2.76 13.25 -14.20
CA HIS A 57 -3.55 14.41 -13.87
C HIS A 57 -2.75 15.70 -14.09
N PRO A 58 -3.25 16.70 -14.84
CA PRO A 58 -2.48 17.92 -15.15
C PRO A 58 -2.06 18.71 -13.91
N ALA A 59 -2.89 18.72 -12.86
CA ALA A 59 -2.55 19.38 -11.59
C ALA A 59 -1.33 18.79 -10.87
N LYS A 60 -0.88 17.58 -11.23
CA LYS A 60 0.32 16.95 -10.64
C LYS A 60 1.61 17.72 -10.96
N GLU A 61 1.64 18.44 -12.09
CA GLU A 61 2.78 19.26 -12.49
C GLU A 61 3.01 20.44 -11.52
N ALA A 62 1.92 21.06 -11.07
CA ALA A 62 1.98 22.18 -10.12
C ALA A 62 1.93 21.73 -8.65
N ASN A 63 1.33 20.57 -8.37
CA ASN A 63 1.16 20.03 -7.03
C ASN A 63 1.55 18.53 -6.97
N PRO A 64 2.76 18.20 -6.50
CA PRO A 64 3.22 16.81 -6.35
C PRO A 64 2.34 15.95 -5.43
N TYR A 65 1.52 16.57 -4.56
CA TYR A 65 0.62 15.88 -3.64
C TYR A 65 -0.79 15.67 -4.22
N HIS A 66 -1.09 16.22 -5.40
CA HIS A 66 -2.35 15.92 -6.08
C HIS A 66 -2.38 14.43 -6.49
N PRO A 67 -3.55 13.77 -6.54
CA PRO A 67 -3.63 12.42 -7.09
C PRO A 67 -3.05 12.30 -8.50
N ASP A 68 -2.46 11.14 -8.79
CA ASP A 68 -1.58 10.94 -9.95
C ASP A 68 -2.29 11.00 -11.32
N LEU A 69 -3.54 10.56 -11.38
CA LEU A 69 -4.23 10.20 -12.60
C LEU A 69 -5.58 10.92 -12.77
N ILE A 70 -6.00 11.04 -14.02
CA ILE A 70 -7.35 11.42 -14.42
C ILE A 70 -7.93 10.35 -15.33
N VAL A 71 -9.17 9.92 -15.07
CA VAL A 71 -9.87 8.91 -15.85
C VAL A 71 -11.04 9.56 -16.59
N ASN A 72 -11.10 9.33 -17.91
CA ASN A 72 -12.11 9.89 -18.80
C ASN A 72 -12.27 11.42 -18.66
N GLU A 73 -11.16 12.12 -18.38
CA GLU A 73 -11.09 13.58 -18.20
C GLU A 73 -11.95 14.12 -17.04
N LYS A 74 -12.43 13.25 -16.13
CA LYS A 74 -13.39 13.63 -15.09
C LYS A 74 -13.07 13.08 -13.72
N LEU A 75 -12.71 11.81 -13.62
CA LEU A 75 -12.53 11.14 -12.33
C LEU A 75 -11.09 11.27 -11.87
N VAL A 76 -10.91 11.70 -10.62
CA VAL A 76 -9.61 11.78 -9.98
C VAL A 76 -9.19 10.38 -9.55
N ALA A 77 -7.95 10.01 -9.86
CA ALA A 77 -7.42 8.70 -9.57
C ALA A 77 -5.99 8.74 -9.05
N GLU A 78 -5.61 7.71 -8.30
CA GLU A 78 -4.28 7.51 -7.73
C GLU A 78 -3.66 6.22 -8.28
N LEU A 79 -2.36 6.22 -8.52
CA LEU A 79 -1.62 5.01 -8.83
C LEU A 79 -0.83 4.53 -7.60
N LYS A 80 -1.05 3.28 -7.21
CA LYS A 80 -0.21 2.58 -6.24
C LYS A 80 0.54 1.44 -6.90
N THR A 81 1.85 1.59 -7.02
CA THR A 81 2.73 0.54 -7.51
C THR A 81 3.23 -0.33 -6.37
N LYS A 82 3.27 -1.65 -6.58
CA LYS A 82 3.78 -2.62 -5.60
C LYS A 82 4.69 -3.64 -6.29
N ALA A 83 5.94 -3.69 -5.84
CA ALA A 83 6.99 -4.56 -6.38
C ALA A 83 7.32 -5.78 -5.49
N SER A 84 6.79 -5.80 -4.27
CA SER A 84 7.12 -6.80 -3.26
C SER A 84 5.89 -7.17 -2.45
N PRO A 85 5.66 -8.46 -2.19
CA PRO A 85 4.62 -8.88 -1.27
C PRO A 85 4.97 -8.49 0.17
N LEU A 86 3.95 -8.32 1.01
CA LEU A 86 4.13 -8.32 2.45
C LEU A 86 4.29 -9.79 2.90
N PHE A 87 5.52 -10.30 2.92
CA PHE A 87 5.78 -11.72 3.27
C PHE A 87 5.22 -12.16 4.62
N ILE A 88 5.15 -11.23 5.58
CA ILE A 88 4.61 -11.47 6.91
C ILE A 88 3.08 -11.30 6.98
N ALA A 89 2.37 -11.21 5.85
CA ALA A 89 0.93 -10.95 5.83
C ALA A 89 0.10 -12.03 6.54
N GLN A 90 0.65 -13.24 6.69
CA GLN A 90 0.02 -14.33 7.43
C GLN A 90 -0.25 -13.96 8.90
N ASN A 91 0.55 -13.05 9.49
CA ASN A 91 0.31 -12.51 10.83
C ASN A 91 -1.02 -11.74 10.94
N TYR A 92 -1.60 -11.37 9.79
CA TYR A 92 -2.87 -10.67 9.67
C TYR A 92 -3.97 -11.57 9.08
N GLY A 93 -3.73 -12.88 8.96
CA GLY A 93 -4.66 -13.82 8.33
C GLY A 93 -4.79 -13.67 6.81
N ILE A 94 -3.85 -12.95 6.17
CA ILE A 94 -3.88 -12.67 4.73
C ILE A 94 -2.76 -13.44 4.02
N ASP A 95 -3.07 -14.02 2.86
CA ASP A 95 -2.10 -14.69 2.01
C ASP A 95 -1.08 -13.67 1.45
N PRO A 96 0.24 -13.80 1.73
CA PRO A 96 1.27 -12.92 1.20
C PRO A 96 1.26 -12.79 -0.32
N GLN A 97 0.76 -13.82 -1.03
CA GLN A 97 0.62 -13.77 -2.48
C GLN A 97 -0.26 -12.59 -2.95
N TYR A 98 -1.28 -12.23 -2.17
CA TYR A 98 -2.32 -11.26 -2.51
C TYR A 98 -2.39 -10.08 -1.55
N ALA A 99 -1.47 -10.01 -0.59
CA ALA A 99 -1.44 -8.95 0.40
C ALA A 99 -1.09 -7.60 -0.25
N LEU A 100 -1.93 -6.60 0.00
CA LEU A 100 -1.72 -5.20 -0.38
C LEU A 100 -1.57 -4.35 0.87
N THR A 101 -0.51 -3.54 0.93
CA THR A 101 -0.38 -2.49 1.95
C THR A 101 -0.81 -1.13 1.41
N MET A 102 -1.62 -0.40 2.16
CA MET A 102 -1.99 0.99 1.88
C MET A 102 -1.60 1.86 3.07
N ASP A 103 -0.73 2.85 2.85
CA ASP A 103 -0.23 3.70 3.92
C ASP A 103 -1.35 4.46 4.62
N LEU A 104 -1.26 4.57 5.95
CA LEU A 104 -2.24 5.30 6.74
C LEU A 104 -2.29 6.78 6.34
N LYS A 105 -1.13 7.39 6.03
CA LYS A 105 -1.06 8.80 5.59
C LYS A 105 -1.77 9.03 4.26
N ASP A 106 -1.66 8.07 3.33
CA ASP A 106 -2.29 8.14 2.02
C ASP A 106 -3.81 7.99 2.20
N SER A 107 -4.23 7.03 3.03
CA SER A 107 -5.64 6.82 3.38
C SER A 107 -6.26 8.05 4.06
N LEU A 108 -5.53 8.72 4.97
CA LEU A 108 -5.97 9.98 5.57
C LEU A 108 -6.13 11.07 4.50
N HIS A 109 -5.18 11.17 3.56
CA HIS A 109 -5.25 12.14 2.48
C HIS A 109 -6.47 11.94 1.60
N TYR A 110 -6.76 10.70 1.17
CA TYR A 110 -7.96 10.39 0.39
C TYR A 110 -9.25 10.60 1.19
N ASN A 111 -9.22 10.37 2.51
CA ASN A 111 -10.36 10.67 3.38
C ASN A 111 -10.69 12.17 3.39
N LYS A 112 -9.67 13.05 3.42
CA LYS A 112 -9.89 14.50 3.29
C LYS A 112 -10.51 14.88 1.94
N LEU A 113 -10.05 14.27 0.84
CA LEU A 113 -10.63 14.51 -0.48
C LEU A 113 -12.09 14.03 -0.55
N LEU A 114 -12.38 12.88 0.05
CA LEU A 114 -13.73 12.33 0.14
C LEU A 114 -14.66 13.25 0.96
N GLU A 115 -14.19 13.78 2.08
CA GLU A 115 -14.90 14.78 2.90
C GLU A 115 -15.18 16.08 2.12
N GLN A 116 -14.33 16.40 1.13
CA GLN A 116 -14.51 17.53 0.21
C GLN A 116 -15.37 17.18 -1.02
N GLY A 117 -15.91 15.96 -1.10
CA GLY A 117 -16.78 15.50 -2.19
C GLY A 117 -16.06 14.86 -3.38
N THR A 118 -14.76 14.58 -3.26
CA THR A 118 -13.97 13.90 -4.30
C THR A 118 -13.65 12.47 -3.89
N ASP A 119 -14.31 11.50 -4.52
CA ASP A 119 -13.98 10.09 -4.34
C ASP A 119 -12.84 9.68 -5.29
N VAL A 120 -11.71 9.27 -4.72
CA VAL A 120 -10.51 8.91 -5.48
C VAL A 120 -10.61 7.46 -5.93
N THR A 121 -10.48 7.23 -7.24
CA THR A 121 -10.29 5.89 -7.79
C THR A 121 -8.83 5.46 -7.60
N ILE A 122 -8.57 4.36 -6.90
CA ILE A 122 -7.23 3.84 -6.68
C ILE A 122 -6.96 2.69 -7.66
N TYR A 123 -5.96 2.87 -8.53
CA TYR A 123 -5.39 1.80 -9.34
C TYR A 123 -4.20 1.20 -8.60
N VAL A 124 -4.26 -0.10 -8.35
CA VAL A 124 -3.16 -0.86 -7.74
C VAL A 124 -2.47 -1.66 -8.82
N TRP A 125 -1.24 -1.26 -9.15
CA TRP A 125 -0.39 -1.92 -10.13
C TRP A 125 0.67 -2.78 -9.44
N VAL A 126 0.51 -4.08 -9.58
CA VAL A 126 1.27 -5.11 -8.90
C VAL A 126 2.18 -5.80 -9.88
N LYS A 127 3.44 -6.00 -9.50
CA LYS A 127 4.38 -6.89 -10.17
C LYS A 127 5.43 -7.39 -9.20
N TRP A 128 5.34 -8.63 -8.74
CA TRP A 128 6.24 -9.15 -7.71
C TRP A 128 7.63 -9.39 -8.30
N ALA A 129 8.65 -8.76 -7.72
CA ALA A 129 10.06 -9.01 -8.02
C ALA A 129 10.75 -9.87 -6.95
N ALA A 130 10.28 -9.83 -5.69
CA ALA A 130 10.74 -10.73 -4.65
C ALA A 130 9.92 -12.02 -4.65
N LYS A 131 10.62 -13.16 -4.65
CA LYS A 131 10.04 -14.50 -4.52
C LYS A 131 10.04 -14.98 -3.07
N THR A 132 11.13 -14.73 -2.33
CA THR A 132 11.28 -15.24 -0.97
C THR A 132 11.78 -14.20 0.01
N MET A 133 11.46 -14.40 1.29
CA MET A 133 12.06 -13.72 2.44
C MET A 133 12.49 -14.76 3.47
N GLN A 134 13.74 -14.65 3.94
CA GLN A 134 14.26 -15.50 5.02
C GLN A 134 14.87 -14.61 6.12
N ARG A 135 14.50 -14.86 7.37
CA ARG A 135 15.04 -14.13 8.52
C ARG A 135 16.41 -14.69 8.90
N TYR A 136 17.28 -13.82 9.40
CA TYR A 136 18.58 -14.25 9.91
C TYR A 136 18.96 -13.49 11.18
N SER A 137 19.92 -14.04 11.91
CA SER A 137 20.67 -13.37 12.97
C SER A 137 22.13 -13.25 12.55
N VAL A 138 22.88 -12.33 13.17
CA VAL A 138 24.33 -12.22 12.95
C VAL A 138 25.03 -12.78 14.18
N GLN A 139 25.78 -13.87 14.00
CA GLN A 139 26.61 -14.47 15.04
C GLN A 139 28.06 -14.49 14.56
N ASN A 140 28.97 -13.91 15.33
CA ASN A 140 30.39 -13.80 14.97
C ASN A 140 30.63 -13.22 13.56
N GLY A 141 29.80 -12.25 13.15
CA GLY A 141 29.89 -11.61 11.83
C GLY A 141 29.29 -12.42 10.67
N GLN A 142 28.73 -13.60 10.92
CA GLN A 142 28.11 -14.45 9.89
C GLN A 142 26.58 -14.44 9.98
N LYS A 143 25.91 -14.50 8.83
CA LYS A 143 24.45 -14.66 8.75
C LYS A 143 24.09 -16.10 9.15
N CYS A 144 23.31 -16.26 10.21
CA CYS A 144 22.70 -17.52 10.62
C CYS A 144 21.21 -17.44 10.33
N TYR A 145 20.76 -18.17 9.31
CA TYR A 145 19.36 -18.14 8.86
C TYR A 145 18.45 -18.96 9.76
N ASN A 146 17.21 -18.51 9.88
CA ASN A 146 16.14 -19.31 10.46
C ASN A 146 15.63 -20.33 9.43
N ASP A 147 15.04 -21.43 9.89
CA ASP A 147 14.44 -22.45 9.01
C ASP A 147 13.21 -21.94 8.25
N GLU A 148 12.58 -20.87 8.75
CA GLU A 148 11.39 -20.27 8.15
C GLU A 148 11.72 -19.47 6.88
N VAL A 149 11.22 -19.96 5.74
CA VAL A 149 11.28 -19.28 4.45
C VAL A 149 9.86 -18.94 3.99
N PHE A 150 9.59 -17.66 3.83
CA PHE A 150 8.35 -17.17 3.23
C PHE A 150 8.53 -17.14 1.71
N GLU A 151 7.59 -17.70 0.95
CA GLU A 151 7.69 -17.83 -0.52
C GLU A 151 6.36 -17.46 -1.19
N VAL A 152 6.42 -16.74 -2.31
CA VAL A 152 5.27 -16.43 -3.17
C VAL A 152 5.54 -16.78 -4.64
N GLY A 153 4.48 -16.79 -5.44
CA GLY A 153 4.52 -16.85 -6.90
C GLY A 153 4.67 -15.54 -7.60
N GLN A 154 4.91 -15.66 -8.91
CA GLN A 154 4.83 -14.52 -9.80
C GLN A 154 3.38 -14.03 -9.82
N LEU A 155 3.24 -12.74 -9.56
CA LEU A 155 1.99 -12.03 -9.71
C LEU A 155 2.27 -10.71 -10.40
N ALA A 156 1.56 -10.47 -11.49
CA ALA A 156 1.46 -9.16 -12.11
C ALA A 156 0.00 -8.88 -12.39
N GLY A 157 -0.48 -7.67 -12.11
CA GLY A 157 -1.88 -7.35 -12.33
C GLY A 157 -2.22 -5.90 -12.04
N ILE A 158 -3.42 -5.52 -12.44
CA ILE A 158 -3.99 -4.20 -12.20
C ILE A 158 -5.36 -4.41 -11.56
N TRP A 159 -5.53 -3.83 -10.39
CA TRP A 159 -6.80 -3.77 -9.67
C TRP A 159 -7.25 -2.32 -9.55
N LYS A 160 -8.54 -2.13 -9.36
CA LYS A 160 -9.19 -0.83 -9.19
C LYS A 160 -10.16 -0.90 -8.01
N VAL A 161 -10.23 0.15 -7.22
CA VAL A 161 -11.22 0.32 -6.15
C VAL A 161 -11.47 1.81 -5.90
N ASN A 162 -12.68 2.19 -5.51
CA ASN A 162 -12.94 3.56 -5.06
C ASN A 162 -12.55 3.71 -3.59
N PHE A 163 -11.99 4.85 -3.20
CA PHE A 163 -11.59 5.08 -1.82
C PHE A 163 -12.79 5.04 -0.87
N SER A 164 -13.97 5.53 -1.27
CA SER A 164 -15.20 5.40 -0.48
C SER A 164 -15.53 3.95 -0.12
N GLN A 165 -15.32 3.00 -1.04
CA GLN A 165 -15.55 1.57 -0.81
C GLN A 165 -14.52 0.99 0.15
N LEU A 166 -13.23 1.34 -0.02
CA LEU A 166 -12.19 0.96 0.95
C LEU A 166 -12.51 1.50 2.33
N ARG A 167 -12.91 2.77 2.42
CA ARG A 167 -13.18 3.45 3.68
C ARG A 167 -14.37 2.85 4.41
N GLN A 168 -15.41 2.46 3.67
CA GLN A 168 -16.54 1.72 4.22
C GLN A 168 -16.08 0.34 4.73
N PHE A 169 -15.28 -0.38 3.95
CA PHE A 169 -14.75 -1.69 4.33
C PHE A 169 -13.86 -1.63 5.59
N GLU A 170 -13.00 -0.60 5.70
CA GLU A 170 -12.17 -0.34 6.89
C GLU A 170 -13.01 -0.22 8.16
N ARG A 171 -14.16 0.46 8.07
CA ARG A 171 -15.09 0.67 9.19
C ARG A 171 -15.86 -0.59 9.55
N ASP A 172 -16.29 -1.36 8.54
CA ASP A 172 -17.14 -2.53 8.75
C ASP A 172 -16.38 -3.77 9.24
N TYR A 173 -15.12 -3.94 8.82
CA TYR A 173 -14.38 -5.20 9.03
C TYR A 173 -13.09 -5.07 9.85
N GLN A 174 -12.84 -3.88 10.45
CA GLN A 174 -11.68 -3.63 11.30
C GLN A 174 -10.35 -4.09 10.68
N VAL A 175 -10.08 -3.61 9.45
CA VAL A 175 -8.93 -4.01 8.63
C VAL A 175 -7.61 -3.97 9.41
N PRO A 176 -6.75 -5.00 9.36
CA PRO A 176 -5.52 -5.04 10.12
C PRO A 176 -4.55 -3.90 9.75
N ILE A 177 -3.82 -3.39 10.75
CA ILE A 177 -2.76 -2.39 10.55
C ILE A 177 -1.40 -3.05 10.76
N HIS A 178 -0.55 -2.98 9.73
CA HIS A 178 0.87 -3.26 9.86
C HIS A 178 1.60 -2.00 10.34
N TRP A 179 2.06 -2.03 11.59
CA TRP A 179 2.92 -0.99 12.15
C TRP A 179 4.36 -1.20 11.71
N TYR A 180 4.95 -0.19 11.06
CA TYR A 180 6.38 -0.19 10.78
C TYR A 180 7.15 -0.03 12.09
N LYS A 181 8.30 -0.71 12.19
CA LYS A 181 9.04 -0.76 13.46
C LYS A 181 9.40 0.64 13.94
N GLU A 182 9.13 0.87 15.22
CA GLU A 182 9.35 2.17 15.87
C GLU A 182 10.81 2.62 15.80
N GLU A 183 11.76 1.67 15.82
CA GLU A 183 13.19 1.96 15.66
C GLU A 183 13.50 2.82 14.41
N PHE A 184 12.68 2.72 13.35
CA PHE A 184 12.84 3.46 12.10
C PHE A 184 11.85 4.62 11.91
N ARG A 185 10.68 4.57 12.55
CA ARG A 185 9.57 5.49 12.24
C ARG A 185 9.11 6.39 13.40
N LYS A 186 9.51 6.14 14.65
CA LYS A 186 9.23 6.92 15.89
C LYS A 186 8.17 8.03 15.73
N PRO A 187 6.90 7.70 15.45
CA PRO A 187 5.89 8.72 15.28
C PRO A 187 5.69 9.47 16.60
N PRO A 188 5.47 10.80 16.57
CA PRO A 188 5.12 11.53 17.77
C PRO A 188 3.80 11.04 18.35
N GLU A 189 3.64 11.19 19.65
CA GLU A 189 2.39 10.97 20.36
C GLU A 189 1.82 12.32 20.81
N TYR A 190 0.50 12.43 20.82
CA TYR A 190 -0.19 13.65 21.21
C TYR A 190 -1.16 13.36 22.36
N SER A 191 -1.21 14.26 23.35
CA SER A 191 -2.25 14.22 24.37
C SER A 191 -3.46 15.02 23.92
N ARG A 192 -4.66 14.57 24.30
CA ARG A 192 -5.90 15.35 24.07
C ARG A 192 -5.89 16.67 24.86
N ASP A 193 -5.20 16.68 25.99
CA ASP A 193 -5.12 17.82 26.91
C ASP A 193 -4.16 18.91 26.43
N GLU A 194 -3.37 18.65 25.38
CA GLU A 194 -2.48 19.64 24.75
C GLU A 194 -3.29 20.48 23.75
N PRO A 195 -3.64 21.75 24.07
CA PRO A 195 -4.60 22.52 23.27
C PRO A 195 -4.15 22.73 21.82
N GLU A 196 -2.83 22.82 21.61
CA GLU A 196 -2.21 22.96 20.29
C GLU A 196 -2.36 21.73 19.39
N HIS A 197 -2.62 20.56 19.98
CA HIS A 197 -2.78 19.29 19.28
C HIS A 197 -4.21 18.77 19.28
N LYS A 198 -5.11 19.36 20.08
CA LYS A 198 -6.48 18.89 20.25
C LYS A 198 -7.23 18.67 18.93
N ALA A 199 -7.17 19.63 18.00
CA ALA A 199 -7.86 19.50 16.71
C ALA A 199 -7.32 18.34 15.86
N TRP A 200 -6.00 18.14 15.87
CA TRP A 200 -5.36 17.03 15.17
C TRP A 200 -5.67 15.69 15.84
N TYR A 201 -5.62 15.66 17.18
CA TYR A 201 -5.99 14.51 17.99
C TYR A 201 -7.42 14.06 17.66
N ASP A 202 -8.40 14.97 17.78
CA ASP A 202 -9.81 14.64 17.55
C ASP A 202 -10.05 14.18 16.09
N TYR A 203 -9.35 14.79 15.13
CA TYR A 203 -9.44 14.39 13.72
C TYR A 203 -8.89 12.97 13.49
N LEU A 204 -7.71 12.67 14.02
CA LEU A 204 -7.10 11.34 13.87
C LEU A 204 -7.85 10.27 14.66
N GLU A 205 -8.36 10.58 15.85
CA GLU A 205 -9.21 9.66 16.63
C GLU A 205 -10.47 9.28 15.85
N ASN A 206 -11.14 10.25 15.22
CA ASN A 206 -12.30 9.98 14.36
C ASN A 206 -11.93 9.21 13.08
N PHE A 207 -10.74 9.45 12.54
CA PHE A 207 -10.25 8.71 11.37
C PHE A 207 -9.89 7.26 11.70
N GLU A 208 -9.13 7.02 12.77
CA GLU A 208 -8.73 5.67 13.18
C GLU A 208 -8.65 5.61 14.72
N PRO A 209 -9.72 5.16 15.39
CA PRO A 209 -9.77 5.12 16.85
C PRO A 209 -8.68 4.24 17.48
N ARG A 210 -8.16 3.25 16.74
CA ARG A 210 -7.08 2.36 17.22
C ARG A 210 -5.74 3.08 17.39
N LEU A 211 -5.62 4.35 16.97
CA LEU A 211 -4.46 5.19 17.24
C LEU A 211 -4.37 5.63 18.71
N VAL A 212 -5.48 5.62 19.43
CA VAL A 212 -5.52 6.04 20.83
C VAL A 212 -5.12 4.87 21.72
N ASN A 213 -4.08 5.08 22.52
CA ASN A 213 -3.70 4.12 23.56
C ASN A 213 -4.76 4.14 24.68
N PRO A 214 -5.43 3.01 24.97
CA PRO A 214 -6.53 2.97 25.94
C PRO A 214 -6.08 3.22 27.38
N THR A 215 -4.79 3.06 27.68
CA THR A 215 -4.24 3.22 29.03
C THR A 215 -3.73 4.64 29.27
N THR A 216 -3.05 5.23 28.29
CA THR A 216 -2.43 6.55 28.44
C THR A 216 -3.27 7.68 27.85
N ASN A 217 -4.32 7.35 27.09
CA ASN A 217 -5.12 8.28 26.29
C ASN A 217 -4.30 9.12 25.28
N LYS A 218 -3.05 8.72 25.01
CA LYS A 218 -2.21 9.36 24.00
C LYS A 218 -2.53 8.79 22.63
N LEU A 219 -2.58 9.67 21.63
CA LEU A 219 -2.76 9.29 20.24
C LEU A 219 -1.40 9.10 19.59
N LYS A 220 -1.15 7.92 19.01
CA LYS A 220 0.02 7.63 18.20
C LYS A 220 -0.17 8.16 16.78
N ASN A 221 0.72 9.02 16.32
CA ASN A 221 0.58 9.63 14.99
C ASN A 221 0.82 8.63 13.84
N ILE A 222 0.22 8.92 12.68
CA ILE A 222 0.31 8.07 11.48
C ILE A 222 1.53 8.35 10.58
N THR A 223 2.37 9.31 10.97
CA THR A 223 3.63 9.64 10.28
C THR A 223 4.77 9.96 11.23
N SER A 224 6.01 9.85 10.73
CA SER A 224 7.24 10.01 11.51
C SER A 224 7.59 11.46 11.89
N LYS A 225 7.01 12.47 11.23
CA LYS A 225 7.32 13.90 11.50
C LYS A 225 6.09 14.71 11.88
N GLY A 226 5.01 14.06 12.34
CA GLY A 226 3.82 14.77 12.81
C GLY A 226 3.00 15.35 11.67
N TYR A 227 2.52 16.58 11.85
CA TYR A 227 1.65 17.27 10.92
C TYR A 227 1.98 18.77 10.86
N ASP A 228 1.43 19.42 9.84
CA ASP A 228 1.42 20.87 9.69
C ASP A 228 0.27 21.47 10.49
N LYS A 229 0.56 22.38 11.44
CA LYS A 229 -0.47 22.89 12.36
C LYS A 229 -1.54 23.74 11.65
N ASP A 230 -1.19 24.40 10.56
CA ASP A 230 -2.09 25.31 9.85
C ASP A 230 -3.00 24.58 8.86
N THR A 231 -2.43 23.59 8.17
CA THR A 231 -3.14 22.87 7.08
C THR A 231 -3.61 21.47 7.50
N LEU A 232 -3.19 21.00 8.68
CA LEU A 232 -3.40 19.65 9.19
C LEU A 232 -2.89 18.55 8.25
N TYR A 233 -1.91 18.84 7.41
CA TYR A 233 -1.30 17.84 6.52
C TYR A 233 -0.18 17.08 7.21
N THR A 234 -0.11 15.77 7.00
CA THR A 234 0.92 14.93 7.61
C THR A 234 2.30 15.21 7.04
N LYS A 235 3.34 15.11 7.87
CA LYS A 235 4.75 15.24 7.49
C LYS A 235 5.51 13.95 7.75
N GLY A 236 6.44 13.63 6.86
CA GLY A 236 7.32 12.46 6.97
C GLY A 236 6.74 11.18 6.37
N ASP A 237 7.34 10.05 6.76
CA ASP A 237 6.97 8.73 6.27
C ASP A 237 5.81 8.16 7.09
N SER A 238 4.99 7.29 6.48
CA SER A 238 3.91 6.66 7.22
C SER A 238 4.47 5.75 8.33
N SER A 239 3.79 5.71 9.48
CA SER A 239 4.14 4.85 10.61
C SER A 239 3.45 3.48 10.55
N GLY A 240 2.46 3.32 9.68
CA GLY A 240 1.82 2.03 9.41
C GLY A 240 1.01 2.04 8.13
N SER A 241 0.50 0.87 7.78
CA SER A 241 -0.34 0.66 6.60
C SER A 241 -1.48 -0.29 6.92
N TYR A 242 -2.67 -0.05 6.36
CA TYR A 242 -3.69 -1.09 6.29
C TYR A 242 -3.19 -2.26 5.45
N VAL A 243 -3.59 -3.48 5.81
CA VAL A 243 -3.28 -4.71 5.08
C VAL A 243 -4.57 -5.27 4.50
N PHE A 244 -4.67 -5.27 3.18
CA PHE A 244 -5.81 -5.75 2.41
C PHE A 244 -5.47 -7.04 1.66
N ASP A 245 -6.51 -7.77 1.26
CA ASP A 245 -6.43 -8.91 0.36
C ASP A 245 -6.96 -8.53 -1.03
N LEU A 246 -6.12 -8.58 -2.05
CA LEU A 246 -6.48 -8.29 -3.45
C LEU A 246 -7.51 -9.25 -4.06
N ARG A 247 -7.82 -10.35 -3.37
CA ARG A 247 -8.91 -11.26 -3.75
C ARG A 247 -10.28 -10.76 -3.29
N ASN A 248 -10.32 -9.79 -2.39
CA ASN A 248 -11.59 -9.22 -1.94
C ASN A 248 -12.34 -8.61 -3.14
N PRO A 249 -13.64 -8.92 -3.33
CA PRO A 249 -14.43 -8.43 -4.46
C PRO A 249 -14.50 -6.90 -4.61
N MET A 250 -14.22 -6.13 -3.56
CA MET A 250 -14.12 -4.67 -3.66
C MET A 250 -13.01 -4.21 -4.60
N PHE A 251 -11.95 -5.02 -4.75
CA PHE A 251 -10.91 -4.78 -5.74
C PHE A 251 -11.35 -5.35 -7.08
N GLN A 252 -11.85 -4.49 -7.96
CA GLN A 252 -12.12 -4.86 -9.34
C GLN A 252 -10.81 -5.20 -10.04
N ARG A 253 -10.64 -6.47 -10.39
CA ARG A 253 -9.50 -6.93 -11.18
C ARG A 253 -9.67 -6.55 -12.65
N LEU A 254 -8.80 -5.69 -13.15
CA LEU A 254 -8.78 -5.25 -14.57
C LEU A 254 -7.85 -6.13 -15.42
N TYR A 255 -6.72 -6.55 -14.85
CA TYR A 255 -5.75 -7.43 -15.49
C TYR A 255 -5.05 -8.29 -14.44
N TRP A 256 -4.71 -9.53 -14.77
CA TRP A 256 -3.96 -10.42 -13.89
C TRP A 256 -3.23 -11.48 -14.71
N ASN A 257 -1.93 -11.65 -14.43
CA ASN A 257 -1.12 -12.79 -14.81
C ASN A 257 -0.53 -13.45 -13.55
N HIS A 258 -0.89 -14.72 -13.31
CA HIS A 258 -0.41 -15.52 -12.20
C HIS A 258 0.42 -16.69 -12.71
N LYS A 259 1.59 -16.92 -12.10
CA LYS A 259 2.23 -18.23 -12.13
C LYS A 259 2.49 -18.65 -10.70
N SER A 260 1.61 -19.53 -10.19
CA SER A 260 1.74 -20.07 -8.83
C SER A 260 2.93 -21.03 -8.75
N PRO A 261 3.77 -21.00 -7.69
CA PRO A 261 4.79 -22.02 -7.44
C PRO A 261 4.21 -23.28 -6.80
N LYS A 262 3.01 -23.19 -6.21
CA LYS A 262 2.39 -24.25 -5.41
C LYS A 262 0.88 -24.24 -5.65
N ARG A 263 0.37 -25.25 -6.36
CA ARG A 263 -1.02 -25.71 -6.18
C ARG A 263 -1.14 -26.20 -4.74
N LEU A 264 -1.55 -25.33 -3.83
CA LEU A 264 -2.06 -25.75 -2.53
C LEU A 264 -3.56 -25.46 -2.56
N CYS A 265 -4.32 -26.54 -2.75
CA CYS A 265 -5.71 -26.63 -2.34
C CYS A 265 -5.83 -26.06 -0.93
N LEU A 266 -6.58 -24.99 -0.75
CA LEU A 266 -7.22 -24.71 0.52
C LEU A 266 -8.61 -24.17 0.21
N ASP A 267 -9.58 -25.02 0.55
CA ASP A 267 -11.00 -24.74 0.58
C ASP A 267 -11.28 -23.43 1.31
N ILE A 268 -11.94 -22.52 0.61
CA ILE A 268 -12.58 -21.35 1.22
C ILE A 268 -13.83 -21.87 1.91
N GLN A 269 -13.69 -22.31 3.16
CA GLN A 269 -14.76 -22.24 4.13
C GLN A 269 -14.36 -21.25 5.21
N HIS A 270 -15.34 -20.45 5.65
CA HIS A 270 -15.31 -19.42 6.69
C HIS A 270 -15.32 -17.97 6.18
N TYR A 271 -16.43 -17.63 5.52
CA TYR A 271 -17.18 -16.41 5.86
C TYR A 271 -18.64 -16.83 6.11
N ARG A 272 -19.05 -16.86 7.38
CA ARG A 272 -20.42 -16.76 7.86
C ARG A 272 -20.42 -15.85 9.06
#